data_AF-A0A2N2QCQ5-F1
#
_entry.id   AF-A0A2N2QCQ5-F1
#
_cell.length_a   1.000
_cell.length_b   1.000
_cell.length_c   1.000
_cell.angle_alpha   90.00
_cell.angle_beta   90.00
_cell.angle_gamma   90.00
#
_symmetry.space_group_name_H-M   'P 1'
#
loop_
_entity.id
_entity.type
_entity.pdbx_description
1 polymer ?
#
loop_
_entity_poly.entity_id
_entity_poly.type
_entity_poly.pdbx_seq_one_letter_code
_entity_poly.pdbx_strand_id
1 'polypeptide(L)' 'MTVDFKRDVKILLDDVLHLGGRALAFDENTVLLGSVPELDSMAVIALIAAIEERFRCVIDDDEIDSAMFAT' A
#
# COMPACT_ATOMS: atom_id res chain seq x y z
N MET A 1 22.21 -6.62 -7.14
CA MET A 1 21.30 -5.46 -7.01
C MET A 1 20.15 -5.93 -6.15
N THR A 2 20.18 -5.64 -4.85
CA THR A 2 19.08 -5.96 -3.94
C THR A 2 17.92 -5.03 -4.28
N VAL A 3 16.90 -5.57 -4.93
CA VAL A 3 15.64 -4.86 -5.17
C VAL A 3 15.03 -4.60 -3.80
N ASP A 4 14.95 -3.33 -3.41
CA ASP A 4 14.42 -2.95 -2.10
C ASP A 4 12.89 -2.89 -2.18
N PHE A 5 12.28 -4.06 -2.02
CA PHE A 5 10.83 -4.24 -2.13
C PHE A 5 10.05 -3.24 -1.27
N LYS A 6 10.56 -2.90 -0.08
CA LYS A 6 9.95 -1.91 0.81
C LYS A 6 9.88 -0.53 0.16
N ARG A 7 10.92 -0.12 -0.58
CA ARG A 7 10.93 1.16 -1.27
C ARG A 7 9.93 1.20 -2.42
N ASP A 8 9.82 0.12 -3.18
CA ASP A 8 8.88 0.03 -4.30
C ASP A 8 7.43 0.08 -3.82
N VAL A 9 7.12 -0.59 -2.71
CA VAL A 9 5.80 -0.52 -2.06
C VAL A 9 5.49 0.90 -1.59
N LYS A 10 6.44 1.62 -0.98
CA LYS A 10 6.23 3.02 -0.57
C LYS A 10 5.95 3.95 -1.74
N ILE A 11 6.68 3.79 -2.85
CA ILE A 11 6.46 4.57 -4.07
C ILE A 11 5.07 4.26 -4.63
N LEU A 12 4.70 2.99 -4.72
CA LEU A 12 3.37 2.58 -5.17
C LEU A 12 2.26 3.17 -4.30
N LEU A 13 2.44 3.14 -2.97
CA LEU A 13 1.49 3.73 -2.04
C LEU A 13 1.36 5.24 -2.25
N ASP A 14 2.49 5.94 -2.49
CA ASP A 14 2.50 7.38 -2.78
C ASP A 14 1.75 7.72 -4.07
N ASP A 15 1.98 6.91 -5.11
CA ASP A 15 1.38 7.07 -6.44
C ASP A 15 -0.13 6.82 -6.40
N VAL A 16 -0.56 5.72 -5.78
CA VAL A 16 -1.98 5.33 -5.71
C VAL A 16 -2.77 6.31 -4.85
N LEU A 17 -2.24 6.66 -3.68
CA LEU A 17 -2.92 7.54 -2.73
C LEU A 17 -2.64 9.03 -2.98
N HIS A 18 -1.87 9.36 -4.03
CA HIS A 18 -1.49 10.73 -4.41
C HIS A 18 -0.93 11.56 -3.25
N LEU A 19 -0.05 10.94 -2.45
CA LEU A 19 0.43 11.51 -1.18
C LEU A 19 1.59 12.51 -1.34
N GLY A 20 2.11 12.70 -2.55
CA GLY A 20 3.09 13.74 -2.87
C GLY A 20 4.43 13.59 -2.16
N GLY A 21 4.87 12.35 -1.93
CA GLY A 21 6.10 11.98 -1.25
C GLY A 21 5.92 11.61 0.22
N ARG A 22 4.72 11.73 0.81
CA ARG A 22 4.46 11.41 2.22
C ARG A 22 4.73 9.94 2.53
N ALA A 23 4.40 9.03 1.61
CA ALA A 23 4.57 7.59 1.83
C ALA A 23 6.04 7.17 1.87
N LEU A 24 6.96 7.94 1.29
CA LEU A 24 8.40 7.66 1.35
C LEU A 24 8.94 7.72 2.78
N ALA A 25 8.29 8.51 3.65
CA ALA A 25 8.63 8.63 5.06
C ALA A 25 8.01 7.53 5.93
N PHE A 26 7.10 6.71 5.40
CA PHE A 26 6.47 5.65 6.17
C PHE A 26 7.49 4.58 6.56
N ASP A 27 7.31 3.99 7.73
CA ASP A 27 8.07 2.84 8.21
C ASP A 27 7.14 1.64 8.44
N GLU A 28 7.70 0.53 8.91
CA GLU A 28 6.95 -0.71 9.15
C GLU A 28 6.01 -0.64 10.38
N ASN A 29 6.07 0.43 11.16
CA ASN A 29 5.19 0.68 12.31
C ASN A 29 4.16 1.78 12.00
N THR A 30 4.09 2.21 10.74
CA THR A 30 3.19 3.28 10.34
C THR A 30 1.81 2.70 10.06
N VAL A 31 0.88 2.98 10.97
CA VAL A 31 -0.55 2.70 10.79
C VAL A 31 -1.02 3.32 9.49
N LEU A 32 -1.56 2.51 8.58
CA LEU A 32 -2.08 2.99 7.30
C LEU A 32 -3.58 3.32 7.41
N LEU A 33 -4.38 2.37 7.90
CA LEU A 33 -5.82 2.54 8.08
C LEU A 33 -6.10 3.51 9.24
N GLY A 34 -6.75 4.63 8.93
CA GLY A 34 -7.13 5.65 9.93
C GLY A 34 -6.09 6.76 10.16
N SER A 35 -4.80 6.53 9.89
CA SER A 35 -3.80 7.63 9.89
C SER A 35 -3.59 8.23 8.51
N VAL A 36 -3.85 7.48 7.44
CA VAL A 36 -3.86 7.96 6.06
C VAL A 36 -5.31 8.19 5.66
N PRO A 37 -5.84 9.43 5.72
CA PRO A 37 -7.23 9.71 5.36
C PRO A 37 -7.56 9.40 3.90
N GLU A 38 -6.55 9.36 3.03
CA GLU A 38 -6.66 9.01 1.61
C GLU A 38 -6.82 7.50 1.39
N LEU A 39 -6.47 6.66 2.36
CA LEU A 39 -6.66 5.21 2.29
C LEU A 39 -8.09 4.88 2.74
N ASP A 40 -9.06 5.06 1.83
CA ASP A 40 -10.44 4.65 2.02
C ASP A 40 -10.71 3.21 1.49
N SER A 41 -11.94 2.72 1.65
CA SER A 41 -12.33 1.38 1.21
C SER A 41 -12.19 1.15 -0.31
N MET A 42 -12.25 2.20 -1.13
CA MET A 42 -12.06 2.10 -2.58
C MET A 42 -10.58 2.22 -2.96
N ALA A 43 -9.81 3.02 -2.23
CA ALA A 43 -8.37 3.16 -2.39
C ALA A 43 -7.62 1.87 -2.05
N VAL A 44 -8.12 1.08 -1.09
CA VAL A 44 -7.58 -0.28 -0.81
C VAL A 44 -7.69 -1.16 -2.05
N ILE A 45 -8.84 -1.19 -2.72
CA ILE A 45 -9.05 -1.98 -3.95
C ILE A 45 -8.10 -1.51 -5.05
N ALA A 46 -7.96 -0.20 -5.24
CA ALA A 46 -7.03 0.38 -6.21
C ALA A 46 -5.57 0.03 -5.90
N LEU A 47 -5.19 0.03 -4.61
CA LEU A 47 -3.84 -0.33 -4.16
C LEU A 47 -3.54 -1.81 -4.46
N ILE A 48 -4.48 -2.71 -4.13
CA ILE A 48 -4.35 -4.15 -4.40
C ILE A 48 -4.17 -4.38 -5.90
N ALA A 49 -5.04 -3.82 -6.73
CA ALA A 49 -4.94 -3.95 -8.19
C ALA A 49 -3.60 -3.42 -8.73
N ALA A 50 -3.09 -2.31 -8.20
CA ALA A 50 -1.82 -1.74 -8.61
C ALA A 50 -0.62 -2.60 -8.14
N ILE A 51 -0.73 -3.26 -6.98
CA ILE A 51 0.27 -4.25 -6.50
C ILE A 51 0.29 -5.46 -7.45
N GLU A 52 -0.88 -6.03 -7.77
CA GLU A 52 -0.99 -7.17 -8.68
C GLU A 52 -0.38 -6.88 -10.05
N GLU A 53 -0.66 -5.70 -10.62
CA GLU A 53 -0.13 -5.30 -11.92
C GLU A 53 1.39 -5.12 -11.88
N ARG A 54 1.90 -4.41 -10.86
CA ARG A 54 3.32 -4.02 -10.77
C ARG A 54 4.23 -5.19 -10.40
N PHE A 55 3.76 -6.06 -9.50
CA PHE A 55 4.52 -7.21 -9.05
C PHE A 55 4.16 -8.50 -9.80
N ARG A 56 3.18 -8.44 -10.72
CA ARG A 56 2.67 -9.60 -11.47
C ARG A 56 2.27 -10.74 -10.53
N CYS A 57 1.67 -10.38 -9.39
CA CYS A 57 1.14 -11.32 -8.40
C CYS A 57 -0.39 -11.29 -8.41
N VAL A 58 -1.01 -12.26 -7.74
CA VAL A 58 -2.44 -12.28 -7.47
C VAL A 58 -2.58 -12.29 -5.95
N ILE A 59 -3.40 -11.39 -5.42
CA ILE A 59 -3.74 -11.34 -4.00
C ILE A 59 -5.13 -11.94 -3.87
N ASP A 60 -5.26 -13.01 -3.08
CA ASP A 60 -6.55 -13.64 -2.86
C ASP A 60 -7.40 -12.74 -1.96
N ASP A 61 -8.61 -12.38 -2.38
CA ASP A 61 -9.50 -11.47 -1.63
C ASP A 61 -9.80 -12.00 -0.21
N ASP A 62 -9.75 -13.32 -0.03
CA ASP A 62 -9.95 -14.00 1.26
C ASP A 62 -8.80 -13.77 2.25
N GLU A 63 -7.61 -13.37 1.79
CA GLU A 63 -6.45 -13.03 2.64
C GLU A 63 -6.41 -11.54 3.03
N ILE A 64 -7.27 -10.71 2.43
CA ILE A 64 -7.28 -9.25 2.63
C ILE A 64 -8.21 -8.88 3.78
N ASP A 65 -7.69 -8.94 5.01
CA ASP A 65 -8.40 -8.40 6.17
C ASP A 65 -8.05 -6.91 6.40
N SER A 66 -9.06 -6.11 6.70
CA SER A 66 -8.94 -4.75 7.24
C SER A 66 -7.92 -4.63 8.39
N ALA A 67 -7.74 -5.69 9.17
CA ALA A 67 -6.74 -5.76 10.24
C ALA A 67 -5.28 -5.65 9.76
N MET A 68 -4.97 -6.09 8.52
CA MET A 68 -3.63 -5.98 7.92
C MET A 68 -3.17 -4.53 7.74
N PHE A 69 -4.10 -3.60 7.62
CA PHE A 69 -3.81 -2.17 7.42
C PHE A 69 -3.79 -1.36 8.73
N ALA A 70 -4.14 -1.98 9.86
CA ALA A 70 -4.38 -1.29 11.13
C ALA A 70 -3.16 -1.23 12.09
N THR A 71 -2.01 -1.83 11.74
CA THR A 71 -0.82 -1.92 12.61
C THR A 71 0.08 -0.70 12.51
#